data_AF-A0A537JR73-F1
#
_entry.id   AF-A0A537JR73-F1
#
_cell.length_a   1.000
_cell.length_b   1.000
_cell.length_c   1.000
_cell.angle_alpha   90.00
_cell.angle_beta   90.00
_cell.angle_gamma   90.00
#
_symmetry.space_group_name_H-M   'P 1'
#
loop_
_entity.id
_entity.type
_entity.pdbx_description
1 polymer ?
#
loop_
_entity_poly.entity_id
_entity_poly.type
_entity_poly.pdbx_seq_one_letter_code
_entity_poly.pdbx_strand_id
1 'polypeptide(L)'
;MDTNYTPIHYQSKVSFQPLLAVLNRALHHGSSGGVKKLYSGILEYAHEHPELQNPIEDLEILETHREWMEMLLSIIFPPTASEHEMLFSVGLPFSYTTIYTSRLFNMLFIEPGTKNIKIPDNDTGKDIEHDRLIGAYNL
;
A
#
# COMPACT_ATOMS: atom_id res chain seq x y z
N MET A 1 -20.75 -11.09 -32.97
CA MET A 1 -21.02 -11.89 -31.77
C MET A 1 -20.74 -10.98 -30.60
N ASP A 2 -21.79 -10.38 -30.04
CA ASP A 2 -21.66 -9.48 -28.91
C ASP A 2 -21.54 -10.32 -27.64
N THR A 3 -20.30 -10.55 -27.20
CA THR A 3 -20.05 -11.07 -25.86
C THR A 3 -20.38 -9.95 -24.89
N ASN A 4 -21.52 -10.04 -24.21
CA ASN A 4 -21.87 -9.19 -23.07
C ASN A 4 -20.85 -9.43 -21.93
N TYR A 5 -19.70 -8.77 -22.01
CA TYR A 5 -18.70 -8.77 -20.96
C TYR A 5 -19.26 -7.92 -19.81
N THR A 6 -19.62 -8.57 -18.71
CA THR A 6 -19.95 -7.87 -17.47
C THR A 6 -18.64 -7.67 -16.71
N PRO A 7 -18.18 -6.43 -16.49
CA PRO A 7 -16.96 -6.19 -15.75
C PRO A 7 -17.08 -6.78 -14.34
N ILE A 8 -16.13 -7.64 -13.95
CA ILE A 8 -16.06 -8.12 -12.57
C ILE A 8 -15.51 -6.97 -11.72
N HIS A 9 -16.33 -6.43 -10.83
CA HIS A 9 -15.90 -5.42 -9.87
C HIS A 9 -15.32 -6.10 -8.62
N TYR A 10 -13.99 -5.99 -8.46
CA TYR A 10 -13.31 -6.44 -7.25
C TYR A 10 -13.33 -5.34 -6.19
N GLN A 11 -13.79 -5.67 -4.99
CA GLN A 11 -13.70 -4.77 -3.84
C GLN A 11 -12.49 -5.14 -2.99
N SER A 12 -11.38 -4.41 -3.17
CA SER A 12 -10.19 -4.55 -2.34
C SER A 12 -10.28 -3.68 -1.08
N LYS A 13 -9.90 -4.25 0.07
CA LYS A 13 -9.80 -3.53 1.35
C LYS A 13 -8.38 -3.63 1.88
N VAL A 14 -7.90 -2.57 2.53
CA VAL A 14 -6.58 -2.56 3.16
C VAL A 14 -6.68 -3.27 4.51
N SER A 15 -5.70 -4.10 4.84
CA SER A 15 -5.60 -4.72 6.16
C SER A 15 -4.15 -4.79 6.62
N PHE A 16 -3.87 -4.20 7.77
CA PHE A 16 -2.55 -4.25 8.39
C PHE A 16 -2.34 -5.48 9.28
N GLN A 17 -3.41 -6.21 9.61
CA GLN A 17 -3.38 -7.41 10.46
C GLN A 17 -2.26 -8.40 10.09
N PRO A 18 -2.07 -8.79 8.82
CA PRO A 18 -1.00 -9.72 8.47
C PRO A 18 0.40 -9.17 8.80
N LEU A 19 0.63 -7.88 8.56
CA LEU A 19 1.92 -7.24 8.83
C LEU A 19 2.14 -7.09 10.33
N LEU A 20 1.13 -6.65 11.10
CA LEU A 20 1.19 -6.56 12.56
C LEU A 20 1.47 -7.93 13.19
N ALA A 21 0.87 -9.00 12.69
CA ALA A 21 1.13 -10.36 13.15
C ALA A 21 2.60 -10.78 12.91
N VAL A 22 3.20 -10.38 11.78
CA VAL A 22 4.62 -10.61 11.49
C VAL A 22 5.51 -9.86 12.47
N LEU A 23 5.22 -8.57 12.75
CA LEU A 23 6.00 -7.79 13.72
C LEU A 23 5.92 -8.38 15.13
N ASN A 24 4.71 -8.76 15.55
CA ASN A 24 4.52 -9.40 16.85
C ASN A 24 5.31 -10.71 16.96
N ARG A 25 5.27 -11.55 15.91
CA ARG A 25 6.08 -12.79 15.87
C ARG A 25 7.58 -12.47 15.94
N ALA A 26 8.06 -11.46 15.21
CA ALA A 26 9.47 -11.09 15.19
C ALA A 26 9.98 -10.70 16.60
N LEU A 27 9.18 -9.97 17.39
CA LEU A 27 9.51 -9.61 18.77
C LEU A 27 9.79 -10.83 19.67
N HIS A 28 9.06 -11.93 19.47
CA HIS A 28 9.20 -13.17 20.23
C HIS A 28 10.42 -14.01 19.83
N HIS A 29 11.02 -13.79 18.65
CA HIS A 29 12.16 -14.56 18.14
C HIS A 29 13.53 -13.91 18.34
N GLY A 30 13.65 -12.96 19.27
CA GLY A 30 14.96 -12.44 19.69
C GLY A 30 15.48 -11.26 18.86
N SER A 31 14.60 -10.33 18.46
CA SER A 31 15.01 -9.07 17.83
C SER A 31 16.00 -8.26 18.69
N SER A 32 16.89 -7.50 18.05
CA SER A 32 17.78 -6.56 18.73
C SER A 32 17.00 -5.46 19.46
N GLY A 33 17.61 -4.80 20.45
CA GLY A 33 16.92 -3.80 21.28
C GLY A 33 16.30 -2.64 20.50
N GLY A 34 16.97 -2.15 19.46
CA GLY A 34 16.44 -1.10 18.58
C GLY A 34 15.23 -1.55 17.77
N VAL A 35 15.30 -2.76 17.19
CA VAL A 35 14.18 -3.35 16.43
C VAL A 35 12.97 -3.61 17.35
N LYS A 36 13.21 -4.06 18.59
CA LYS A 36 12.14 -4.24 19.58
C LYS A 36 11.40 -2.95 19.85
N LYS A 37 12.13 -1.85 20.07
CA LYS A 37 11.53 -0.53 20.35
C LYS A 37 10.70 -0.01 19.17
N LEU A 38 11.19 -0.19 17.94
CA LEU A 38 10.46 0.20 16.74
C LEU A 38 9.16 -0.61 16.60
N TYR A 39 9.25 -1.94 16.68
CA TYR A 39 8.09 -2.81 16.47
C TYR A 39 7.06 -2.68 17.59
N SER A 40 7.49 -2.53 18.85
CA SER A 40 6.55 -2.31 19.95
C SER A 40 5.78 -1.00 19.79
N GLY A 41 6.46 0.10 19.40
CA GLY A 41 5.78 1.38 19.18
C GLY A 41 4.73 1.32 18.06
N ILE A 42 5.02 0.61 16.97
CA ILE A 42 4.06 0.40 15.88
C ILE A 42 2.84 -0.41 16.34
N LEU A 43 3.07 -1.47 17.12
CA LEU A 43 2.01 -2.33 17.64
C LEU A 43 1.16 -1.63 18.69
N GLU A 44 1.77 -0.86 19.59
CA GLU A 44 1.09 -0.06 20.62
C GLU A 44 0.18 0.99 19.97
N TYR A 45 0.69 1.74 18.98
CA TYR A 45 -0.13 2.71 18.25
C TYR A 45 -1.32 2.05 17.55
N ALA A 46 -1.11 0.92 16.88
CA ALA A 46 -2.20 0.18 16.24
C ALA A 46 -3.21 -0.37 17.28
N HIS A 47 -2.75 -0.70 18.50
CA HIS A 47 -3.62 -1.14 19.57
C HIS A 47 -4.56 -0.04 20.05
N GLU A 48 -4.06 1.19 20.14
CA GLU A 48 -4.81 2.38 20.55
C GLU A 48 -5.80 2.88 19.49
N HIS A 49 -5.64 2.45 18.23
CA HIS A 49 -6.46 2.86 17.08
C HIS A 49 -7.13 1.63 16.42
N PRO A 50 -8.29 1.17 16.92
CA PRO A 50 -8.98 -0.04 16.44
C PRO A 50 -9.30 -0.05 14.94
N GLU A 51 -9.45 1.12 14.32
CA GLU A 51 -9.62 1.29 12.88
C GLU A 51 -8.43 0.76 12.06
N LEU A 52 -7.21 0.75 12.61
CA LEU A 52 -6.03 0.18 11.97
C LEU A 52 -5.94 -1.35 12.13
N GLN A 53 -6.73 -1.93 13.04
CA GLN A 53 -6.76 -3.37 13.29
C GLN A 53 -7.82 -4.11 12.47
N ASN A 54 -8.73 -3.37 11.82
CA ASN A 54 -9.79 -3.93 10.99
C ASN A 54 -9.53 -3.63 9.51
N PRO A 55 -10.18 -4.35 8.57
CA PRO A 55 -10.15 -3.97 7.17
C PRO A 55 -10.64 -2.53 6.98
N ILE A 56 -9.83 -1.70 6.32
CA ILE A 56 -10.08 -0.29 6.11
C ILE A 56 -10.86 -0.11 4.80
N GLU A 57 -12.03 0.51 4.92
CA GLU A 57 -12.92 0.84 3.80
C GLU A 57 -12.71 2.28 3.33
N ASP A 58 -12.53 3.21 4.27
CA ASP A 58 -12.26 4.61 3.99
C ASP A 58 -10.75 4.89 4.04
N LEU A 59 -10.17 5.18 2.87
CA LEU A 59 -8.74 5.45 2.74
C LEU A 59 -8.32 6.83 3.29
N GLU A 60 -9.26 7.71 3.64
CA GLU A 60 -8.95 8.98 4.30
C GLU A 60 -8.41 8.77 5.72
N ILE A 61 -8.80 7.68 6.38
CA ILE A 61 -8.25 7.27 7.69
C ILE A 61 -6.72 7.18 7.63
N LEU A 62 -6.16 6.71 6.52
CA LEU A 62 -4.71 6.54 6.36
C LEU A 62 -3.94 7.86 6.34
N GLU A 63 -4.60 8.97 5.99
CA GLU A 63 -4.01 10.31 6.09
C GLU A 63 -3.88 10.77 7.55
N THR A 64 -4.86 10.40 8.38
CA THR A 64 -4.86 10.70 9.82
C THR A 64 -3.70 10.00 10.53
N HIS A 65 -3.31 8.82 10.05
CA HIS A 65 -2.22 8.01 10.62
C HIS A 65 -0.94 8.03 9.77
N ARG A 66 -0.68 9.12 9.04
CA ARG A 66 0.44 9.22 8.10
C ARG A 66 1.82 8.95 8.72
N GLU A 67 2.09 9.48 9.90
CA GLU A 67 3.37 9.24 10.60
C GLU A 67 3.53 7.77 11.01
N TRP A 68 2.44 7.13 11.43
CA TRP A 68 2.44 5.70 11.74
C TRP A 68 2.65 4.85 10.48
N MET A 69 2.03 5.24 9.35
CA MET A 69 2.25 4.61 8.04
C MET A 69 3.72 4.73 7.62
N GLU A 70 4.35 5.89 7.78
CA GLU A 70 5.77 6.10 7.51
C GLU A 70 6.65 5.18 8.35
N MET A 71 6.36 5.08 9.65
CA MET A 71 7.08 4.19 10.57
C MET A 71 6.92 2.71 10.17
N LEU A 72 5.71 2.28 9.85
CA LEU A 72 5.40 0.93 9.41
C LEU A 72 6.12 0.60 8.09
N LEU A 73 6.06 1.52 7.12
CA LEU A 73 6.65 1.34 5.81
C LEU A 73 8.18 1.45 5.82
N SER A 74 8.78 2.12 6.82
CA SER A 74 10.24 2.15 6.98
C SER A 74 10.88 0.76 7.17
N ILE A 75 10.07 -0.23 7.57
CA ILE A 75 10.48 -1.64 7.70
C ILE A 75 10.70 -2.25 6.31
N ILE A 76 9.94 -1.81 5.31
CA ILE A 76 9.96 -2.32 3.94
C ILE A 76 10.84 -1.43 3.04
N PHE A 77 10.76 -0.12 3.24
CA PHE A 77 11.46 0.91 2.48
C PHE A 77 12.37 1.71 3.43
N PRO A 78 13.64 1.29 3.60
CA PRO A 78 14.52 1.91 4.57
C PRO A 78 14.74 3.41 4.29
N PRO A 79 14.66 4.28 5.32
CA PRO A 79 14.81 5.73 5.14
C PRO A 79 16.24 6.14 4.79
N THR A 80 17.21 5.23 4.94
CA THR A 80 18.61 5.44 4.56
C THR A 80 18.83 5.39 3.05
N ALA A 81 17.87 4.84 2.29
CA ALA A 81 17.90 4.95 0.84
C ALA A 81 17.56 6.40 0.46
N SER A 82 18.29 6.94 -0.53
CA SER A 82 18.06 8.32 -0.98
C SER A 82 16.60 8.50 -1.41
N GLU A 83 15.90 9.50 -0.86
CA GLU A 83 14.53 9.82 -1.27
C GLU A 83 14.41 10.06 -2.79
N HIS A 84 15.51 10.47 -3.43
CA HIS A 84 15.57 10.74 -4.86
C HIS A 84 15.80 9.48 -5.69
N GLU A 85 16.20 8.37 -5.07
CA GLU A 85 16.45 7.08 -5.73
C GLU A 85 15.29 6.10 -5.49
N MET A 86 14.49 6.31 -4.44
CA MET A 86 13.37 5.45 -4.11
C MET A 86 12.14 5.77 -4.94
N LEU A 87 11.85 4.89 -5.91
CA LEU A 87 10.63 4.89 -6.68
C LEU A 87 9.73 3.72 -6.25
N PHE A 88 8.73 3.99 -5.40
CA PHE A 88 7.80 2.97 -4.95
C PHE A 88 6.40 3.54 -4.69
N SER A 89 5.41 2.65 -4.76
CA SER A 89 4.04 2.90 -4.34
C SER A 89 3.44 1.67 -3.69
N VAL A 90 2.49 1.90 -2.79
CA VAL A 90 1.61 0.90 -2.20
C VAL A 90 0.24 1.22 -2.73
N GLY A 91 -0.36 0.29 -3.48
CA GLY A 91 -1.65 0.49 -4.14
C GLY A 91 -2.66 -0.59 -3.81
N LEU A 92 -3.92 -0.30 -4.12
CA LEU A 92 -4.98 -1.28 -4.07
C LEU A 92 -4.89 -2.20 -5.30
N PRO A 93 -4.98 -3.53 -5.13
CA PRO A 93 -5.17 -4.44 -6.24
C PRO A 93 -6.41 -4.05 -7.06
N PHE A 94 -6.37 -4.28 -8.37
CA PHE A 94 -7.48 -4.02 -9.30
C PHE A 94 -7.98 -2.57 -9.37
N SER A 95 -7.25 -1.64 -8.76
CA SER A 95 -7.46 -0.20 -8.90
C SER A 95 -6.16 0.50 -9.31
N TYR A 96 -6.27 1.73 -9.79
CA TYR A 96 -5.14 2.64 -9.94
C TYR A 96 -4.94 3.53 -8.71
N THR A 97 -5.72 3.30 -7.64
CA THR A 97 -5.62 4.05 -6.39
C THR A 97 -4.41 3.60 -5.57
N THR A 98 -3.63 4.59 -5.13
CA THR A 98 -2.52 4.42 -4.20
C THR A 98 -2.93 4.76 -2.78
N ILE A 99 -2.28 4.08 -1.84
CA ILE A 99 -2.44 4.24 -0.40
C ILE A 99 -1.26 5.03 0.17
N TYR A 100 -0.06 4.76 -0.35
CA TYR A 100 1.16 5.45 0.03
C TYR A 100 2.13 5.47 -1.14
N THR A 101 2.91 6.53 -1.29
CA THR A 101 3.87 6.67 -2.40
C THR A 101 5.14 7.35 -1.91
N SER A 102 6.28 7.02 -2.52
CA SER A 102 7.46 7.88 -2.38
C SER A 102 7.20 9.25 -3.01
N ARG A 103 7.95 10.27 -2.58
CA ARG A 103 7.84 11.63 -3.13
C ARG A 103 8.05 11.65 -4.64
N LEU A 104 9.07 10.94 -5.13
CA LEU A 104 9.36 10.86 -6.57
C LEU A 104 8.26 10.14 -7.35
N PHE A 105 7.71 9.03 -6.82
CA PHE A 105 6.60 8.34 -7.47
C PHE A 105 5.38 9.24 -7.58
N ASN A 106 5.06 9.98 -6.51
CA ASN A 106 3.94 10.92 -6.50
C ASN A 106 4.07 11.97 -7.61
N MET A 107 5.23 12.63 -7.70
CA MET A 107 5.48 13.68 -8.70
C MET A 107 5.39 13.19 -10.15
N LEU A 108 5.83 11.96 -10.41
CA LEU A 108 5.94 11.43 -11.77
C LEU A 108 4.65 10.76 -12.26
N PHE A 109 3.94 10.08 -11.36
CA PHE A 109 2.92 9.11 -11.76
C PHE A 109 1.53 9.35 -11.16
N ILE A 110 1.36 10.23 -10.19
CA ILE A 110 0.04 10.47 -9.57
C ILE A 110 -0.64 11.68 -10.23
N GLU A 111 -1.94 11.56 -10.50
CA GLU A 111 -2.72 12.68 -11.01
C GLU A 111 -2.82 13.80 -9.95
N PRO A 112 -2.56 15.07 -10.31
CA PRO A 112 -2.53 16.17 -9.35
C PRO A 112 -3.80 16.27 -8.52
N GLY A 113 -3.65 16.30 -7.19
CA GLY A 113 -4.77 16.42 -6.25
C GLY A 113 -5.55 15.12 -6.01
N THR A 114 -5.10 13.98 -6.54
CA THR A 114 -5.74 12.68 -6.35
C THR A 114 -4.78 11.66 -5.73
N LYS A 115 -5.27 10.44 -5.52
CA LYS A 115 -4.46 9.26 -5.17
C LYS A 115 -4.30 8.28 -6.34
N ASN A 116 -4.74 8.64 -7.54
CA ASN A 116 -4.78 7.74 -8.68
C ASN A 116 -3.51 7.84 -9.53
N ILE A 117 -3.02 6.68 -9.95
CA ILE A 117 -1.95 6.58 -10.94
C ILE A 117 -2.51 7.09 -12.27
N LYS A 118 -1.79 8.03 -12.88
CA LYS A 118 -2.06 8.55 -14.21
C LYS A 118 -1.79 7.47 -15.24
N ILE A 119 -2.86 6.93 -15.83
CA ILE A 119 -2.77 5.96 -16.94
C ILE A 119 -2.96 6.72 -18.26
N PRO A 120 -2.07 6.51 -19.25
CA PRO A 120 -2.24 7.15 -20.55
C PRO A 120 -3.47 6.59 -21.28
N ASP A 121 -4.28 7.46 -21.88
CA ASP A 121 -5.43 7.08 -22.71
C ASP A 121 -4.97 6.72 -24.12
N ASN A 122 -4.20 5.64 -24.22
CA ASN A 122 -3.69 5.08 -25.47
C ASN A 122 -3.61 3.55 -25.38
N ASP A 123 -3.11 2.88 -26.42
CA ASP A 123 -3.05 1.42 -26.43
C ASP A 123 -2.16 0.86 -25.30
N THR A 124 -1.12 1.58 -24.87
CA THR A 124 -0.33 1.22 -23.69
C THR A 124 -1.18 1.21 -22.41
N GLY A 125 -2.13 2.13 -22.26
CA GLY A 125 -3.06 2.13 -21.13
C GLY A 125 -3.94 0.88 -21.10
N LYS A 126 -4.43 0.44 -22.27
CA LYS A 126 -5.23 -0.79 -22.40
C LYS A 126 -4.41 -2.04 -22.10
N ASP A 127 -3.18 -2.10 -22.59
CA ASP A 127 -2.26 -3.21 -22.33
C ASP A 127 -1.95 -3.33 -20.82
N ILE A 128 -1.74 -2.20 -20.13
CA ILE A 128 -1.53 -2.17 -18.67
C ILE A 128 -2.72 -2.75 -17.91
N GLU A 129 -3.96 -2.44 -18.32
CA GLU A 129 -5.16 -2.98 -17.69
C GLU A 129 -5.24 -4.51 -17.85
N HIS A 130 -4.95 -5.01 -19.05
CA HIS A 130 -4.92 -6.43 -19.37
C HIS A 130 -3.83 -7.17 -18.58
N ASP A 131 -2.59 -6.69 -18.63
CA ASP A 131 -1.43 -7.30 -17.96
C ASP A 131 -1.60 -7.35 -16.44
N ARG A 132 -2.28 -6.36 -15.85
CA ARG A 132 -2.55 -6.33 -14.41
C ARG A 132 -3.42 -7.51 -13.95
N LEU A 133 -4.41 -7.91 -14.77
CA LEU A 133 -5.27 -9.05 -14.47
C LEU A 133 -4.50 -10.37 -14.60
N ILE A 134 -3.67 -10.49 -15.63
CA ILE A 134 -2.79 -11.65 -15.85
C ILE A 134 -1.80 -11.78 -14.68
N GLY A 135 -1.07 -10.72 -14.35
CA GLY A 135 -0.04 -10.77 -13.30
C GLY A 135 -0.58 -11.11 -11.91
N ALA A 136 -1.80 -10.69 -11.59
CA ALA A 136 -2.42 -10.97 -10.29
C ALA A 136 -2.93 -12.41 -10.15
N TYR A 137 -3.34 -13.05 -11.26
CA TYR A 137 -4.09 -14.32 -11.21
C TYR A 137 -3.59 -15.41 -12.14
N ASN A 138 -2.54 -15.16 -12.94
CA ASN A 138 -2.07 -16.03 -14.03
C ASN A 138 -3.20 -16.49 -14.97
N LEU A 139 -4.12 -15.57 -15.33
CA LEU A 139 -5.22 -15.84 -16.26
C LEU A 139 -4.78 -15.77 -17.72
#